data_AF-A0A945FJL4-F1
#
_entry.id   AF-A0A945FJL4-F1
#
_cell.length_a   1.000
_cell.length_b   1.000
_cell.length_c   1.000
_cell.angle_alpha   90.00
_cell.angle_beta   90.00
_cell.angle_gamma   90.00
#
_symmetry.space_group_name_H-M   'P 1'
#
loop_
_entity.id
_entity.type
_entity.pdbx_description
1 polymer ?
#
loop_
_entity_poly.entity_id
_entity_poly.type
_entity_poly.pdbx_seq_one_letter_code
_entity_poly.pdbx_strand_id
1 'polypeptide(L)'
;AEVILDADLDLRALHSLQIADLDGDGHAEIFTAEMENGKTDGVQAIPRWWCLAYEDQKWVYHILLDRNLGTHSAVVADYDGDGRLDIVGKLWRANAVNGNEGRLHVDCLWNQGGRDIR
;
A
#
# COMPACT_ATOMS: atom_id res chain seq x y z
N ALA A 1 3.55 1.73 24.76
CA ALA A 1 3.74 1.71 23.30
C ALA A 1 3.38 0.31 22.84
N GLU A 2 2.47 0.20 21.89
CA GLU A 2 2.15 -1.07 21.23
C GLU A 2 3.12 -1.20 20.04
N VAL A 3 3.74 -2.36 19.88
CA VAL A 3 4.64 -2.68 18.77
C VAL A 3 4.00 -3.85 18.05
N ILE A 4 3.31 -3.55 16.93
CA ILE A 4 2.66 -4.55 16.08
C ILE A 4 3.72 -5.00 15.08
N LEU A 5 4.50 -6.02 15.45
CA LEU A 5 5.39 -6.70 14.52
C LEU A 5 4.71 -8.02 14.16
N ASP A 6 4.15 -8.09 12.96
CA ASP A 6 3.73 -9.37 12.40
C ASP A 6 4.98 -10.08 11.90
N ALA A 7 5.54 -10.94 12.74
CA ALA A 7 6.77 -11.68 12.46
C ALA A 7 6.60 -12.70 11.33
N ASP A 8 5.35 -13.02 10.97
CA ASP A 8 5.03 -14.00 9.93
C ASP A 8 4.80 -13.34 8.56
N LEU A 9 4.63 -12.02 8.50
CA LEU A 9 4.57 -11.27 7.25
C LEU A 9 5.98 -10.91 6.76
N ASP A 10 6.35 -11.45 5.60
CA ASP A 10 7.56 -11.03 4.87
C ASP A 10 7.38 -9.63 4.26
N LEU A 11 7.44 -8.61 5.11
CA LEU A 11 7.38 -7.19 4.73
C LEU A 11 8.79 -6.68 4.44
N ARG A 12 9.01 -6.25 3.21
CA ARG A 12 10.32 -5.82 2.72
C ARG A 12 10.28 -4.37 2.27
N ALA A 13 11.11 -3.57 2.94
CA ALA A 13 11.37 -2.19 2.55
C ALA A 13 10.10 -1.33 2.40
N LEU A 14 9.27 -1.35 3.44
CA LEU A 14 8.19 -0.39 3.62
C LEU A 14 8.75 1.04 3.56
N HIS A 15 8.16 1.87 2.71
CA HIS A 15 8.72 3.20 2.42
C HIS A 15 7.67 4.32 2.36
N SER A 16 6.39 3.97 2.43
CA SER A 16 5.30 4.94 2.59
C SER A 16 4.55 4.67 3.89
N LEU A 17 4.10 5.73 4.56
CA LEU A 17 3.27 5.65 5.76
C LEU A 17 2.27 6.80 5.72
N GLN A 18 0.98 6.47 5.73
CA GLN A 18 -0.12 7.43 5.84
C GLN A 18 -1.16 6.87 6.83
N ILE A 19 -1.81 7.76 7.56
CA ILE A 19 -2.88 7.40 8.52
C ILE A 19 -4.10 8.21 8.12
N ALA A 20 -5.20 7.52 7.79
CA ALA A 20 -6.43 8.15 7.35
C ALA A 20 -7.60 7.16 7.47
N ASP A 21 -8.82 7.69 7.53
CA ASP A 21 -10.07 6.91 7.41
C ASP A 21 -10.27 6.55 5.93
N LEU A 22 -9.70 5.42 5.52
CA LEU A 22 -9.63 4.97 4.13
C LEU A 22 -10.94 4.31 3.70
N ASP A 23 -11.61 3.61 4.62
CA ASP A 23 -12.86 2.91 4.33
C ASP A 23 -14.13 3.72 4.68
N GLY A 24 -13.98 4.86 5.36
CA GLY A 24 -15.06 5.79 5.68
C GLY A 24 -15.89 5.37 6.89
N ASP A 25 -15.42 4.45 7.72
CA ASP A 25 -16.13 3.98 8.91
C ASP A 25 -15.96 4.87 10.15
N GLY A 26 -15.13 5.92 10.04
CA GLY A 26 -14.84 6.88 11.11
C GLY A 26 -13.68 6.47 12.01
N HIS A 27 -13.06 5.31 11.76
CA HIS A 27 -11.78 4.92 12.32
C HIS A 27 -10.65 5.15 11.32
N ALA A 28 -9.41 5.24 11.80
CA ALA A 28 -8.28 5.49 10.93
C ALA A 28 -7.52 4.19 10.69
N GLU A 29 -7.25 3.93 9.42
CA GLU A 29 -6.38 2.85 8.95
C GLU A 29 -4.96 3.38 8.76
N ILE A 30 -4.02 2.43 8.62
CA ILE A 30 -2.63 2.72 8.29
C ILE A 30 -2.35 2.17 6.90
N PHE A 31 -2.06 3.06 5.96
CA PHE A 31 -1.50 2.69 4.68
C PHE A 31 0.02 2.58 4.76
N THR A 32 0.58 1.49 4.25
CA THR A 32 2.00 1.36 3.99
C THR A 32 2.25 0.53 2.73
N ALA A 33 3.43 0.67 2.13
CA ALA A 33 3.74 -0.06 0.91
C ALA A 33 5.23 -0.30 0.75
N GLU A 34 5.53 -1.43 0.13
CA GLU A 34 6.88 -1.90 -0.16
C GLU A 34 7.44 -1.19 -1.41
N MET A 35 8.70 -0.78 -1.35
CA MET A 35 9.37 -0.17 -2.51
C MET A 35 9.97 -1.21 -3.46
N GLU A 36 10.11 -0.83 -4.73
CA GLU A 36 10.97 -1.54 -5.68
C GLU A 36 12.44 -1.39 -5.30
N ASN A 37 13.11 -2.51 -4.98
CA ASN A 37 14.55 -2.56 -4.77
C ASN A 37 15.09 -3.98 -4.98
N GLY A 38 16.37 -4.20 -4.64
CA GLY A 38 17.02 -5.52 -4.75
C GLY A 38 16.58 -6.56 -3.71
N LYS A 39 15.63 -6.24 -2.82
CA LYS A 39 14.97 -7.17 -1.88
C LYS A 39 13.58 -7.59 -2.36
N THR A 40 13.03 -6.87 -3.34
CA THR A 40 11.70 -7.02 -3.97
C THR A 40 11.85 -7.14 -5.48
N ASP A 41 12.91 -7.81 -5.91
CA ASP A 41 13.41 -7.91 -7.28
C ASP A 41 12.57 -8.83 -8.17
N GLY A 42 11.25 -8.87 -8.00
CA GLY A 42 10.27 -9.53 -8.88
C GLY A 42 10.37 -11.06 -8.96
N VAL A 43 11.47 -11.65 -8.48
CA VAL A 43 11.82 -13.07 -8.63
C VAL A 43 11.70 -13.82 -7.31
N GLN A 44 12.05 -13.20 -6.18
CA GLN A 44 11.96 -13.82 -4.84
C GLN A 44 10.87 -13.24 -3.94
N ALA A 45 10.48 -11.98 -4.17
CA ALA A 45 9.36 -11.31 -3.54
C ALA A 45 8.90 -10.18 -4.46
N ILE A 46 7.60 -9.89 -4.46
CA ILE A 46 7.01 -8.76 -5.19
C ILE A 46 6.54 -7.69 -4.19
N PRO A 47 6.76 -6.40 -4.47
CA PRO A 47 6.30 -5.33 -3.60
C PRO A 47 4.76 -5.26 -3.60
N ARG A 48 4.21 -5.09 -2.41
CA ARG A 48 2.78 -4.96 -2.12
C ARG A 48 2.46 -3.66 -1.40
N TRP A 49 1.20 -3.24 -1.56
CA TRP A 49 0.61 -2.12 -0.85
C TRP A 49 -0.39 -2.67 0.16
N TRP A 50 -0.38 -2.11 1.36
CA TRP A 50 -1.05 -2.64 2.52
C TRP A 50 -1.91 -1.59 3.20
N CYS A 51 -3.03 -2.04 3.74
CA CYS A 51 -3.85 -1.33 4.70
C CYS A 51 -3.84 -2.13 6.00
N LEU A 52 -3.59 -1.48 7.13
CA LEU A 52 -3.81 -2.06 8.44
C LEU A 52 -5.04 -1.41 9.05
N ALA A 53 -6.07 -2.21 9.29
CA ALA A 53 -7.31 -1.79 9.93
C ALA A 53 -7.39 -2.37 11.34
N TYR A 54 -8.01 -1.62 12.26
CA TYR A 54 -8.25 -2.11 13.62
C TYR A 54 -9.64 -2.73 13.74
N GLU A 55 -9.68 -4.06 13.69
CA GLU A 55 -10.91 -4.84 13.61
C GLU A 55 -10.95 -5.86 14.75
N ASP A 56 -12.10 -6.02 15.40
CA ASP A 56 -12.29 -7.02 16.48
C ASP A 56 -11.17 -6.98 17.56
N GLN A 57 -10.76 -5.76 17.94
CA GLN A 57 -9.72 -5.50 18.94
C GLN A 57 -8.31 -6.01 18.55
N LYS A 58 -8.02 -6.11 17.26
CA LYS A 58 -6.70 -6.47 16.71
C LYS A 58 -6.42 -5.72 15.41
N TRP A 59 -5.14 -5.60 15.08
CA TRP A 59 -4.73 -5.09 13.77
C TRP A 59 -4.80 -6.21 12.73
N VAL A 60 -5.46 -5.93 11.61
CA VAL A 60 -5.63 -6.85 10.47
C VAL A 60 -4.98 -6.22 9.25
N TYR A 61 -4.18 -7.02 8.52
CA TYR A 61 -3.52 -6.60 7.29
C TYR A 61 -4.35 -6.97 6.07
N HIS A 62 -4.51 -5.99 5.20
CA HIS A 62 -5.25 -6.07 3.96
C HIS A 62 -4.33 -5.70 2.80
N ILE A 63 -4.35 -6.49 1.73
CA ILE A 63 -3.53 -6.24 0.53
C ILE A 63 -4.33 -5.35 -0.41
N LEU A 64 -3.87 -4.12 -0.61
CA LEU A 64 -4.47 -3.18 -1.55
C LEU A 64 -3.94 -3.36 -2.99
N LEU A 65 -2.67 -3.74 -3.14
CA LEU A 65 -2.06 -3.99 -4.45
C LEU A 65 -1.02 -5.11 -4.35
N ASP A 66 -1.17 -6.10 -5.24
CA ASP A 66 -0.21 -7.20 -5.41
C ASP A 66 0.03 -7.47 -6.89
N ARG A 67 0.71 -6.51 -7.54
CA ARG A 67 0.96 -6.48 -8.98
C ARG A 67 2.43 -6.30 -9.35
N ASN A 68 3.33 -6.48 -8.37
CA ASN A 68 4.76 -6.21 -8.53
C ASN A 68 5.04 -4.75 -8.95
N LEU A 69 4.25 -3.83 -8.39
CA LEU A 69 4.34 -2.38 -8.60
C LEU A 69 4.56 -1.73 -7.24
N GLY A 70 5.82 -1.38 -6.95
CA GLY A 70 6.20 -0.84 -5.65
C GLY A 70 6.21 0.68 -5.62
N THR A 71 6.14 1.26 -4.42
CA THR A 71 6.18 2.73 -4.24
C THR A 71 7.25 3.13 -3.23
N HIS A 72 7.86 4.29 -3.44
CA HIS A 72 8.78 4.91 -2.49
C HIS A 72 8.15 6.12 -1.79
N SER A 73 7.12 6.71 -2.40
CA SER A 73 6.44 7.88 -1.88
C SER A 73 5.03 7.88 -2.42
N ALA A 74 4.08 7.63 -1.53
CA ALA A 74 2.66 7.69 -1.80
C ALA A 74 1.96 8.72 -0.90
N VAL A 75 0.85 9.25 -1.43
CA VAL A 75 0.03 10.28 -0.80
C VAL A 75 -1.42 9.83 -0.86
N VAL A 76 -2.12 9.98 0.27
CA VAL A 76 -3.55 9.72 0.40
C VAL A 76 -4.31 11.04 0.32
N ALA A 77 -5.27 11.13 -0.60
CA ALA A 77 -6.17 12.28 -0.75
C ALA A 77 -7.39 11.90 -1.60
N ASP A 78 -8.47 12.67 -1.50
CA ASP A 78 -9.60 12.60 -2.44
C ASP A 78 -9.19 13.30 -3.75
N TYR A 79 -8.79 12.53 -4.77
CA TYR A 79 -8.24 13.08 -6.02
C TYR A 79 -9.30 13.23 -7.11
N ASP A 80 -10.38 12.44 -7.06
CA ASP A 80 -11.47 12.51 -8.04
C ASP A 80 -12.70 13.31 -7.56
N GLY A 81 -12.71 13.75 -6.30
CA GLY A 81 -13.72 14.62 -5.71
C GLY A 81 -14.99 13.89 -5.29
N ASP A 82 -14.94 12.57 -5.13
CA ASP A 82 -16.08 11.75 -4.77
C ASP A 82 -16.31 11.61 -3.25
N GLY A 83 -15.45 12.25 -2.45
CA GLY A 83 -15.49 12.25 -0.99
C GLY A 83 -14.84 11.03 -0.35
N ARG A 84 -14.21 10.14 -1.12
CA ARG A 84 -13.43 9.01 -0.62
C ARG A 84 -11.94 9.24 -0.87
N LEU A 85 -11.12 8.68 0.01
CA LEU A 85 -9.67 8.84 -0.10
C LEU A 85 -9.09 7.82 -1.06
N ASP A 86 -8.35 8.33 -2.04
CA ASP A 86 -7.55 7.57 -3.01
C ASP A 86 -6.08 7.52 -2.58
N ILE A 87 -5.30 6.67 -3.26
CA ILE A 87 -3.86 6.54 -3.00
C ILE A 87 -3.09 6.69 -4.31
N VAL A 88 -2.16 7.65 -4.36
CA VAL A 88 -1.26 7.84 -5.51
C VAL A 88 0.18 7.65 -5.06
N GLY A 89 0.91 6.77 -5.74
CA GLY A 89 2.29 6.42 -5.41
C GLY A 89 3.22 6.54 -6.60
N LYS A 90 4.48 6.87 -6.31
CA LYS A 90 5.58 6.76 -7.28
C LYS A 90 6.74 5.95 -6.71
N LEU A 91 7.38 5.19 -7.59
CA LEU A 91 8.63 4.51 -7.29
C LEU A 91 9.84 5.48 -7.19
N TRP A 92 10.92 5.01 -6.56
CA TRP A 92 12.20 5.71 -6.55
C TRP A 92 12.94 5.55 -7.88
N ARG A 93 12.98 4.31 -8.39
CA ARG A 93 13.54 3.90 -9.67
C ARG A 93 12.87 2.61 -10.12
N ALA A 94 12.78 2.40 -11.44
CA ALA A 94 12.22 1.16 -11.99
C ALA A 94 13.17 -0.02 -11.83
N ASN A 95 12.66 -1.13 -11.31
CA ASN A 95 13.30 -2.43 -11.42
C ASN A 95 13.01 -3.04 -12.79
N ALA A 96 14.01 -3.66 -13.43
CA ALA A 96 13.87 -4.24 -14.78
C ALA A 96 12.77 -5.31 -14.93
N VAL A 97 12.32 -5.87 -13.81
CA VAL A 97 11.32 -6.95 -13.74
C VAL A 97 10.04 -6.52 -13.02
N ASN A 98 9.79 -5.21 -12.88
CA ASN A 98 8.55 -4.73 -12.26
C ASN A 98 7.31 -5.02 -13.13
N GLY A 99 6.12 -4.88 -12.53
CA GLY A 99 4.83 -5.12 -13.17
C GLY A 99 4.52 -4.20 -14.36
N ASN A 100 5.30 -3.14 -14.58
CA ASN A 100 5.21 -2.24 -15.74
C ASN A 100 6.34 -2.49 -16.74
N GLU A 101 6.76 -3.75 -16.91
CA GLU A 101 7.74 -4.17 -17.92
C GLU A 101 9.07 -3.43 -17.81
N GLY A 102 9.53 -3.19 -16.59
CA GLY A 102 10.80 -2.53 -16.32
C GLY A 102 10.79 -1.01 -16.46
N ARG A 103 9.62 -0.39 -16.65
CA ARG A 103 9.48 1.05 -16.82
C ARG A 103 9.16 1.77 -15.52
N LEU A 104 9.43 3.07 -15.51
CA LEU A 104 8.92 4.00 -14.50
C LEU A 104 7.39 4.02 -14.56
N HIS A 105 6.77 4.17 -13.40
CA HIS A 105 5.31 4.22 -13.27
C HIS A 105 4.88 5.16 -12.14
N VAL A 106 3.61 5.50 -12.17
CA VAL A 106 2.87 6.13 -11.08
C VAL A 106 1.59 5.34 -11.01
N ASP A 107 1.27 4.82 -9.84
CA ASP A 107 0.08 4.01 -9.62
C ASP A 107 -0.95 4.83 -8.84
N CYS A 108 -2.19 4.78 -9.30
CA CYS A 108 -3.33 5.39 -8.65
C CYS A 108 -4.32 4.29 -8.26
N LEU A 109 -4.58 4.13 -6.97
CA LEU A 109 -5.65 3.29 -6.44
C LEU A 109 -6.84 4.20 -6.16
N TRP A 110 -7.85 4.10 -7.01
CA TRP A 110 -9.10 4.86 -6.90
C TRP A 110 -10.07 4.13 -5.98
N ASN A 111 -10.53 4.80 -4.94
CA ASN A 111 -11.45 4.22 -3.98
C ASN A 111 -12.88 4.30 -4.51
N GLN A 112 -13.38 3.20 -5.06
CA GLN A 112 -14.73 3.15 -5.63
C GLN A 112 -15.83 2.88 -4.58
N GLY A 113 -15.46 2.80 -3.29
CA GLY A 113 -16.37 2.43 -2.21
C GLY A 113 -16.72 0.94 -2.18
N GLY A 114 -17.26 0.49 -1.05
CA GLY A 114 -17.55 -0.91 -0.75
C GLY A 114 -16.85 -1.35 0.53
N ARG A 115 -17.40 -2.34 1.25
CA ARG A 115 -16.80 -2.85 2.50
C ARG A 115 -15.51 -3.67 2.25
N ASP A 116 -15.13 -3.84 0.99
CA ASP A 116 -14.04 -4.71 0.54
C ASP A 116 -12.75 -3.90 0.23
N ILE A 117 -12.59 -2.70 0.80
CA ILE A 117 -11.27 -2.03 0.91
C ILE A 117 -10.40 -2.74 1.99
N ARG A 118 -10.95 -3.83 2.53
CA ARG A 118 -10.38 -4.80 3.47
C ARG A 118 -10.05 -6.08 2.68
#